data_AF-A0AAF0JLX7-F1
#
_entry.id   AF-A0AAF0JLX7-F1
#
_cell.length_a   1.000
_cell.length_b   1.000
_cell.length_c   1.000
_cell.angle_alpha   90.00
_cell.angle_beta   90.00
_cell.angle_gamma   90.00
#
_symmetry.space_group_name_H-M   'P 1'
#
loop_
_entity.id
_entity.type
_entity.pdbx_description
1 polymer ?
#
loop_
_entity_poly.entity_id
_entity_poly.type
_entity_poly.pdbx_seq_one_letter_code
_entity_poly.pdbx_strand_id
1 'polypeptide(L)'
;MTEILILLAFIAFIIFLVARRGKKYAAIAGWTLIAVNLLIEVPGYITLDNYLYLAIAVLSVPFLAITIRELLADSPILMQLSNAAAVGTLIYVPFAFIPLFRDALISIVVQQIVWLLHIFGRDAQIEGWNIITRNGFSTEIILACTGITAIAILLGVAAGYRDLSIRQRVYAFLLVVPTIYILNLLRVAGVIIAWSEQWFAFIPDPTGTTEFGAGYGSFFWAHNVFAEVLSLGVLIAITLALFRIIPGLADFTRELVNLYLNEARALIRYGGEQRSGPE
;
A
#
# COMPACT_ATOMS: atom_id res chain seq x y z
N MET A 1 -2.34 -20.74 2.91
CA MET A 1 -3.04 -20.69 1.60
C MET A 1 -2.87 -19.35 0.90
N THR A 2 -2.99 -18.24 1.62
CA THR A 2 -2.89 -16.87 1.07
C THR A 2 -1.51 -16.53 0.53
N GLU A 3 -0.45 -16.96 1.22
CA GLU A 3 0.94 -16.87 0.73
C GLU A 3 1.13 -17.48 -0.67
N ILE A 4 0.54 -18.65 -0.93
CA ILE A 4 0.65 -19.35 -2.22
C ILE A 4 -0.05 -18.53 -3.31
N LEU A 5 -1.22 -17.95 -3.02
CA LEU A 5 -1.94 -17.12 -4.00
C LEU A 5 -1.15 -15.87 -4.38
N ILE A 6 -0.49 -15.22 -3.41
CA ILE A 6 0.35 -14.05 -3.66
C ILE A 6 1.58 -14.44 -4.50
N LEU A 7 2.23 -15.57 -4.20
CA LEU A 7 3.34 -16.08 -4.99
C LEU A 7 2.92 -16.46 -6.42
N LEU A 8 1.75 -17.07 -6.59
CA LEU A 8 1.19 -17.37 -7.92
C LEU A 8 0.85 -16.08 -8.67
N ALA A 9 0.29 -15.07 -8.00
CA ALA A 9 0.02 -13.76 -8.58
C ALA A 9 1.33 -13.09 -9.03
N PHE A 10 2.37 -13.18 -8.20
CA PHE A 10 3.71 -12.69 -8.53
C PHE A 10 4.25 -13.39 -9.78
N ILE A 11 4.19 -14.72 -9.86
CA ILE A 11 4.60 -15.48 -11.04
C ILE A 11 3.79 -15.04 -12.28
N ALA A 12 2.47 -14.86 -12.15
CA ALA A 12 1.63 -14.38 -13.23
C ALA A 12 2.06 -12.99 -13.72
N PHE A 13 2.43 -12.07 -12.82
CA PHE A 13 2.97 -10.76 -13.17
C PHE A 13 4.38 -10.83 -13.80
N ILE A 14 5.23 -11.76 -13.38
CA ILE A 14 6.52 -12.00 -14.06
C ILE A 14 6.29 -12.49 -15.49
N ILE A 15 5.37 -13.45 -15.67
CA ILE A 15 4.99 -13.93 -17.00
C ILE A 15 4.45 -12.78 -17.84
N PHE A 16 3.59 -11.93 -17.26
CA PHE A 16 3.07 -10.74 -17.95
C PHE A 16 4.17 -9.80 -18.44
N LEU A 17 5.21 -9.56 -17.64
CA LEU A 17 6.33 -8.68 -18.02
C LEU A 17 7.21 -9.26 -19.15
N VAL A 18 7.37 -10.58 -19.21
CA VAL A 18 8.28 -11.25 -20.17
C VAL A 18 7.56 -11.77 -21.42
N ALA A 19 6.25 -12.06 -21.33
CA ALA A 19 5.50 -12.68 -22.41
C ALA A 19 5.31 -11.74 -23.61
N ARG A 20 5.69 -12.22 -24.80
CA ARG A 20 5.44 -11.51 -26.07
C ARG A 20 4.01 -11.68 -26.58
N ARG A 21 3.40 -12.86 -26.36
CA ARG A 21 2.03 -13.20 -26.74
C ARG A 21 1.24 -13.62 -25.50
N GLY A 22 -0.06 -13.32 -25.48
CA GLY A 22 -0.94 -13.75 -24.38
C GLY A 22 -0.72 -13.03 -23.05
N LYS A 23 0.08 -11.95 -23.01
CA LYS A 23 0.36 -11.19 -21.76
C LYS A 23 -0.92 -10.77 -21.02
N LYS A 24 -2.00 -10.42 -21.74
CA LYS A 24 -3.30 -10.08 -21.10
C LYS A 24 -3.83 -11.17 -20.18
N TYR A 25 -3.68 -12.44 -20.55
CA TYR A 25 -4.15 -13.56 -19.73
C TYR A 25 -3.32 -13.70 -18.45
N ALA A 26 -2.01 -13.44 -18.53
CA ALA A 26 -1.14 -13.42 -17.36
C ALA A 26 -1.49 -12.25 -16.41
N ALA A 27 -1.79 -11.06 -16.96
CA ALA A 27 -2.29 -9.94 -16.16
C ALA A 27 -3.64 -10.27 -15.49
N ILE A 28 -4.59 -10.84 -16.24
CA ILE A 28 -5.89 -11.29 -15.71
C ILE A 28 -5.70 -12.28 -14.57
N ALA A 29 -4.82 -13.27 -14.73
CA ALA A 29 -4.51 -14.24 -13.69
C ALA A 29 -3.94 -13.56 -12.44
N GLY A 30 -3.00 -12.63 -12.60
CA GLY A 30 -2.41 -11.86 -11.48
C GLY A 30 -3.47 -11.08 -10.69
N TRP A 31 -4.31 -10.30 -11.37
CA TRP A 31 -5.40 -9.56 -10.74
C TRP A 31 -6.43 -10.48 -10.06
N THR A 32 -6.78 -11.60 -10.71
CA THR A 32 -7.74 -12.57 -10.17
C THR A 32 -7.21 -13.19 -8.89
N LEU A 33 -5.93 -13.60 -8.86
CA LEU A 33 -5.32 -14.19 -7.68
C LEU A 33 -5.22 -13.20 -6.51
N ILE A 34 -4.93 -11.93 -6.78
CA ILE A 34 -4.95 -10.87 -5.75
C ILE A 34 -6.37 -10.69 -5.17
N ALA A 35 -7.38 -10.57 -6.04
CA ALA A 35 -8.76 -10.38 -5.59
C ALA A 35 -9.29 -11.59 -4.81
N VAL A 36 -9.02 -12.81 -5.29
CA VAL A 36 -9.36 -14.05 -4.58
C VAL A 36 -8.66 -14.10 -3.21
N ASN A 37 -7.39 -13.69 -3.14
CA ASN A 37 -6.68 -13.61 -1.86
C ASN A 37 -7.37 -12.65 -0.88
N LEU A 38 -7.75 -11.45 -1.33
CA LEU A 38 -8.48 -10.47 -0.50
C LEU A 38 -9.81 -11.04 0.01
N LEU A 39 -10.54 -11.78 -0.83
CA LEU A 39 -11.81 -12.41 -0.44
C LEU A 39 -11.63 -13.55 0.57
N ILE A 40 -10.55 -14.32 0.47
CA ILE A 40 -10.24 -15.39 1.44
C ILE A 40 -9.87 -14.81 2.81
N GLU A 41 -9.26 -13.64 2.86
CA GLU A 41 -8.88 -12.95 4.10
C GLU A 41 -10.04 -12.22 4.78
N VAL A 42 -11.23 -12.15 4.16
CA VAL A 42 -12.43 -11.49 4.70
C VAL A 42 -12.78 -11.93 6.13
N PRO A 43 -12.78 -13.23 6.48
CA PRO A 43 -13.03 -13.67 7.85
C PRO A 43 -12.02 -13.05 8.84
N GLY A 44 -10.75 -12.99 8.45
CA GLY A 44 -9.69 -12.35 9.25
C GLY A 44 -9.92 -10.85 9.45
N TYR A 45 -10.33 -10.15 8.40
CA TYR A 45 -10.64 -8.72 8.48
C TYR A 45 -11.82 -8.43 9.42
N ILE A 46 -12.83 -9.30 9.43
CA ILE A 46 -13.97 -9.20 10.35
C ILE A 46 -13.52 -9.45 11.79
N THR A 47 -12.68 -10.46 12.03
CA THR A 47 -12.18 -10.76 13.39
C THR A 47 -11.29 -9.67 13.98
N LEU A 48 -10.65 -8.86 13.14
CA LEU A 48 -9.74 -7.77 13.56
C LEU A 48 -10.41 -6.39 13.49
N ASP A 49 -11.73 -6.31 13.30
CA ASP A 49 -12.48 -5.07 13.11
C ASP A 49 -11.87 -4.14 12.03
N ASN A 50 -11.26 -4.74 11.00
CA ASN A 50 -10.57 -4.02 9.95
C ASN A 50 -11.52 -3.70 8.80
N TYR A 51 -12.41 -2.74 9.03
CA TYR A 51 -13.46 -2.34 8.09
C TYR A 51 -12.91 -1.83 6.74
N LEU A 52 -11.71 -1.25 6.73
CA LEU A 52 -11.08 -0.77 5.49
C LEU A 52 -10.75 -1.94 4.55
N TYR A 53 -10.05 -2.96 5.05
CA TYR A 53 -9.67 -4.11 4.23
C TYR A 53 -10.88 -4.95 3.81
N LEU A 54 -11.91 -5.01 4.67
CA LEU A 54 -13.20 -5.58 4.30
C LEU A 54 -13.84 -4.83 3.12
N ALA A 55 -13.89 -3.50 3.17
CA ALA A 55 -14.43 -2.69 2.07
C ALA A 55 -13.62 -2.89 0.78
N ILE A 56 -12.28 -2.92 0.86
CA ILE A 56 -11.40 -3.19 -0.28
C ILE A 56 -11.67 -4.58 -0.88
N ALA A 57 -11.83 -5.61 -0.04
CA ALA A 57 -12.12 -6.97 -0.51
C ALA A 57 -13.46 -7.03 -1.25
N VAL A 58 -14.51 -6.39 -0.73
CA VAL A 58 -15.82 -6.33 -1.41
C VAL A 58 -15.74 -5.55 -2.72
N LEU A 59 -15.09 -4.39 -2.71
CA LEU A 59 -14.90 -3.58 -3.92
C LEU A 59 -14.02 -4.28 -4.95
N SER A 60 -13.11 -5.17 -4.56
CA SER A 60 -12.26 -5.88 -5.50
C SER A 60 -13.04 -6.68 -6.54
N VAL A 61 -14.27 -7.13 -6.25
CA VAL A 61 -15.11 -7.92 -7.17
C VAL A 61 -15.54 -7.12 -8.40
N PRO A 62 -16.27 -5.99 -8.29
CA PRO A 62 -16.63 -5.19 -9.46
C PRO A 62 -15.40 -4.62 -10.17
N PHE A 63 -14.36 -4.23 -9.44
CA PHE A 63 -13.12 -3.76 -10.03
C PHE A 63 -12.44 -4.85 -10.87
N LEU A 64 -12.38 -6.09 -10.38
CA LEU A 64 -11.83 -7.22 -11.12
C LEU A 64 -12.65 -7.49 -12.39
N ALA A 65 -13.98 -7.50 -12.30
CA ALA A 65 -14.85 -7.75 -13.46
C ALA A 65 -14.60 -6.73 -14.59
N ILE A 66 -14.54 -5.44 -14.25
CA ILE A 66 -14.20 -4.37 -15.21
C ILE A 66 -12.79 -4.60 -15.77
N THR A 67 -11.81 -4.86 -14.90
CA THR A 67 -10.41 -5.07 -15.29
C THR A 67 -10.25 -6.23 -16.27
N ILE A 68 -10.93 -7.36 -16.02
CA ILE A 68 -10.89 -8.53 -16.91
C ILE A 68 -11.47 -8.17 -18.28
N ARG A 69 -12.65 -7.53 -18.33
CA ARG A 69 -13.29 -7.16 -19.59
C ARG A 69 -12.41 -6.22 -20.42
N GLU A 70 -11.85 -5.20 -19.78
CA GLU A 70 -10.97 -4.23 -20.44
C GLU A 70 -9.63 -4.84 -20.90
N LEU A 71 -9.05 -5.76 -20.12
CA LEU A 71 -7.85 -6.48 -20.55
C LEU A 71 -8.14 -7.44 -21.71
N LEU A 72 -9.32 -8.06 -21.75
CA LEU A 72 -9.74 -8.88 -22.88
C LEU A 72 -9.94 -8.05 -24.14
N ALA A 73 -10.43 -6.81 -24.00
CA ALA A 73 -10.56 -5.79 -25.04
C ALA A 73 -9.23 -5.08 -25.41
N ASP A 74 -8.10 -5.55 -24.89
CA ASP A 74 -6.76 -5.01 -25.16
C ASP A 74 -6.59 -3.53 -24.80
N SER A 75 -7.30 -3.06 -23.75
CA SER A 75 -7.22 -1.68 -23.27
C SER A 75 -5.78 -1.28 -22.90
N PRO A 76 -5.21 -0.23 -23.52
CA PRO A 76 -3.85 0.21 -23.24
C PRO A 76 -3.69 0.72 -21.81
N ILE A 77 -4.74 1.32 -21.25
CA ILE A 77 -4.79 1.85 -19.88
C ILE A 77 -4.64 0.70 -18.88
N LEU A 78 -5.42 -0.38 -19.01
CA LEU A 78 -5.33 -1.51 -18.07
C LEU A 78 -4.06 -2.35 -18.27
N MET A 79 -3.52 -2.37 -19.50
CA MET A 79 -2.18 -2.93 -19.76
C MET A 79 -1.09 -2.13 -19.05
N GLN A 80 -1.23 -0.81 -18.96
CA GLN A 80 -0.31 0.06 -18.23
C GLN A 80 -0.48 -0.09 -16.71
N LEU A 81 -1.71 -0.14 -16.20
CA LEU A 81 -2.01 -0.44 -14.80
C LEU A 81 -1.39 -1.79 -14.39
N SER A 82 -1.50 -2.81 -15.24
CA SER A 82 -0.90 -4.12 -15.00
C SER A 82 0.63 -4.07 -14.97
N ASN A 83 1.28 -3.21 -15.76
CA ASN A 83 2.74 -2.98 -15.63
C ASN A 83 3.08 -2.36 -14.28
N ALA A 84 2.32 -1.35 -13.86
CA ALA A 84 2.55 -0.72 -12.57
C ALA A 84 2.41 -1.71 -11.41
N ALA A 85 1.35 -2.52 -11.42
CA ALA A 85 1.13 -3.58 -10.43
C ALA A 85 2.22 -4.65 -10.46
N ALA A 86 2.65 -5.08 -11.65
CA ALA A 86 3.70 -6.08 -11.80
C ALA A 86 5.05 -5.58 -11.25
N VAL A 87 5.44 -4.34 -11.56
CA VAL A 87 6.68 -3.74 -11.05
C VAL A 87 6.60 -3.52 -9.53
N GLY A 88 5.47 -3.03 -9.01
CA GLY A 88 5.30 -2.89 -7.56
C GLY A 88 5.38 -4.23 -6.83
N THR A 89 4.75 -5.26 -7.38
CA THR A 89 4.83 -6.63 -6.83
C THR A 89 6.26 -7.17 -6.88
N LEU A 90 7.00 -6.92 -7.97
CA LEU A 90 8.41 -7.30 -8.11
C LEU A 90 9.31 -6.64 -7.05
N ILE A 91 9.00 -5.41 -6.66
CA ILE A 91 9.74 -4.71 -5.60
C ILE A 91 9.35 -5.26 -4.22
N TYR A 92 8.05 -5.43 -3.95
CA TYR A 92 7.55 -5.74 -2.61
C TYR A 92 7.73 -7.22 -2.21
N VAL A 93 7.43 -8.16 -3.12
CA VAL A 93 7.39 -9.61 -2.81
C VAL A 93 8.70 -10.15 -2.23
N PRO A 94 9.90 -9.78 -2.73
CA PRO A 94 11.16 -10.21 -2.11
C PRO A 94 11.23 -9.86 -0.62
N PHE A 95 10.78 -8.67 -0.21
CA PHE A 95 10.77 -8.27 1.20
C PHE A 95 9.63 -8.89 1.99
N ALA A 96 8.53 -9.28 1.36
CA ALA A 96 7.43 -9.95 2.05
C ALA A 96 7.77 -11.43 2.37
N PHE A 97 8.36 -12.15 1.39
CA PHE A 97 8.46 -13.61 1.44
C PHE A 97 9.87 -14.16 1.67
N ILE A 98 10.93 -13.36 1.56
CA ILE A 98 12.30 -13.81 1.82
C ILE A 98 12.73 -13.24 3.19
N PRO A 99 12.81 -14.08 4.25
CA PRO A 99 13.15 -13.62 5.60
C PRO A 99 14.44 -12.82 5.65
N LEU A 100 15.45 -13.23 4.87
CA LEU A 100 16.72 -12.52 4.78
C LEU A 100 16.55 -11.04 4.40
N PHE A 101 15.71 -10.71 3.42
CA PHE A 101 15.49 -9.32 3.00
C PHE A 101 14.54 -8.59 3.94
N ARG A 102 13.49 -9.28 4.39
CA ARG A 102 12.50 -8.74 5.32
C ARG A 102 13.14 -8.30 6.63
N ASP A 103 13.82 -9.23 7.27
CA ASP A 103 14.31 -9.08 8.63
C ASP A 103 15.54 -8.15 8.64
N ALA A 104 16.35 -8.16 7.57
CA ALA A 104 17.40 -7.17 7.37
C ALA A 104 16.85 -5.75 7.22
N LEU A 105 15.81 -5.55 6.39
CA LEU A 105 15.21 -4.22 6.21
C LEU A 105 14.59 -3.72 7.52
N ILE A 106 13.85 -4.56 8.23
CA ILE A 106 13.26 -4.22 9.53
C ILE A 106 14.36 -3.87 10.54
N SER A 107 15.41 -4.68 10.65
CA SER A 107 16.51 -4.43 11.59
C SER A 107 17.25 -3.12 11.29
N ILE A 108 17.51 -2.82 10.00
CA ILE A 108 18.14 -1.55 9.58
C ILE A 108 17.24 -0.38 9.99
N VAL A 109 15.94 -0.47 9.72
CA VAL A 109 14.98 0.58 10.09
C VAL A 109 14.95 0.77 11.61
N VAL A 110 14.87 -0.31 12.39
CA VAL A 110 14.88 -0.26 13.86
C VAL A 110 16.12 0.48 14.39
N GLN A 111 17.30 0.13 13.88
CA GLN A 111 18.55 0.78 14.27
C GLN A 111 18.55 2.28 13.92
N GLN A 112 18.05 2.65 12.74
CA GLN A 112 17.96 4.05 12.31
C GLN A 112 16.94 4.84 13.12
N ILE A 113 15.82 4.23 13.51
CA ILE A 113 14.83 4.86 14.39
C ILE A 113 15.43 5.14 15.75
N VAL A 114 16.10 4.16 16.37
CA VAL A 114 16.75 4.38 17.68
C VAL A 114 17.84 5.45 17.57
N TRP A 115 18.64 5.43 16.51
CA TRP A 115 19.62 6.49 16.25
C TRP A 115 18.97 7.87 16.12
N LEU A 116 17.85 7.97 15.39
CA LEU A 116 17.09 9.21 15.24
C LEU A 116 16.48 9.68 16.57
N LEU A 117 15.96 8.77 17.39
CA LEU A 117 15.44 9.09 18.73
C LEU A 117 16.55 9.64 19.63
N HIS A 118 17.75 9.06 19.59
CA HIS A 118 18.92 9.58 20.29
C HIS A 118 19.28 11.01 19.87
N ILE A 119 19.21 11.34 18.57
CA ILE A 119 19.42 12.71 18.07
C ILE A 119 18.42 13.69 18.69
N PHE A 120 17.18 13.27 18.89
CA PHE A 120 16.15 14.07 19.55
C PHE A 120 16.24 14.06 21.09
N GLY A 121 17.30 13.49 21.66
CA GLY A 121 17.50 13.38 23.11
C GLY A 121 16.44 12.48 23.78
N ARG A 122 15.99 11.45 23.07
CA ARG A 122 14.99 10.49 23.51
C ARG A 122 15.63 9.10 23.50
N ASP A 123 16.18 8.69 24.64
CA ASP A 123 16.78 7.36 24.76
C ASP A 123 15.69 6.28 24.59
N ALA A 124 16.02 5.26 23.80
CA ALA A 124 15.18 4.10 23.57
C ALA A 124 16.08 2.86 23.48
N GLN A 125 15.57 1.72 23.93
CA GLN A 125 16.30 0.45 23.89
C GLN A 125 15.69 -0.45 22.83
N ILE A 126 16.54 -1.22 22.16
CA ILE A 126 16.09 -2.30 21.29
C ILE A 126 15.94 -3.54 22.17
N GLU A 127 14.71 -4.03 22.30
CA GLU A 127 14.41 -5.30 22.95
C GLU A 127 14.14 -6.35 21.85
N GLY A 128 14.85 -7.47 21.87
CA GLY A 128 14.81 -8.39 20.71
C GLY A 128 15.46 -7.77 19.46
N TRP A 129 14.94 -8.09 18.27
CA TRP A 129 15.52 -7.65 17.00
C TRP A 129 14.66 -6.62 16.25
N ASN A 130 13.37 -6.54 16.58
CA ASN A 130 12.39 -5.66 15.94
C ASN A 130 11.50 -4.87 16.91
N ILE A 131 11.77 -4.88 18.22
CA ILE A 131 10.97 -4.15 19.22
C ILE A 131 11.80 -3.00 19.78
N ILE A 132 11.18 -1.82 19.85
CA ILE A 132 11.76 -0.62 20.45
C ILE A 132 10.97 -0.31 21.73
N THR A 133 11.67 -0.21 22.86
CA THR A 133 11.08 0.06 24.17
C THR A 133 11.55 1.40 24.72
N ARG A 134 10.60 2.22 25.17
CA ARG A 134 10.85 3.51 25.82
C ARG A 134 9.79 3.81 26.88
N ASN A 135 10.22 4.28 28.06
CA ASN A 135 9.34 4.62 29.18
C ASN A 135 8.38 3.48 29.59
N GLY A 136 8.80 2.22 29.44
CA GLY A 136 7.94 1.04 29.70
C GLY A 136 6.92 0.74 28.61
N PHE A 137 6.94 1.46 27.48
CA PHE A 137 6.12 1.21 26.31
C PHE A 137 6.95 0.56 25.21
N SER A 138 6.50 -0.60 24.73
CA SER A 138 7.13 -1.34 23.64
C SER A 138 6.38 -1.13 22.33
N THR A 139 7.11 -1.04 21.22
CA THR A 139 6.55 -0.93 19.87
C THR A 139 7.27 -1.90 18.96
N GLU A 140 6.53 -2.88 18.43
CA GLU A 140 7.04 -3.80 17.44
C GLU A 140 7.05 -3.15 16.05
N ILE A 141 8.20 -3.20 15.38
CA ILE A 141 8.36 -2.73 14.01
C ILE A 141 8.18 -3.92 13.08
N ILE A 142 7.14 -3.83 12.25
CA ILE A 142 6.84 -4.79 11.19
C ILE A 142 7.20 -4.24 9.81
N LEU A 143 7.15 -5.10 8.79
CA LEU A 143 7.50 -4.71 7.41
C LEU A 143 6.68 -3.50 6.91
N ALA A 144 5.40 -3.41 7.28
CA ALA A 144 4.53 -2.28 6.91
C ALA A 144 5.04 -0.93 7.43
N CYS A 145 5.82 -0.91 8.52
CA CYS A 145 6.40 0.29 9.10
C CYS A 145 7.72 0.71 8.45
N THR A 146 8.22 0.01 7.43
CA THR A 146 9.49 0.33 6.76
C THR A 146 9.33 1.30 5.58
N GLY A 147 8.09 1.60 5.18
CA GLY A 147 7.78 2.41 4.00
C GLY A 147 7.93 1.68 2.66
N ILE A 148 8.36 0.41 2.66
CA ILE A 148 8.61 -0.36 1.43
C ILE A 148 7.37 -0.50 0.54
N THR A 149 6.18 -0.63 1.14
CA THR A 149 4.93 -0.75 0.40
C THR A 149 4.63 0.50 -0.41
N ALA A 150 4.76 1.68 0.22
CA ALA A 150 4.55 2.96 -0.46
C ALA A 150 5.59 3.20 -1.57
N ILE A 151 6.86 2.85 -1.31
CA ILE A 151 7.93 2.91 -2.31
C ILE A 151 7.60 2.00 -3.51
N ALA A 152 7.23 0.74 -3.24
CA ALA A 152 6.89 -0.24 -4.28
C ALA A 152 5.72 0.22 -5.15
N ILE A 153 4.66 0.77 -4.54
CA ILE A 153 3.48 1.26 -5.26
C ILE A 153 3.86 2.46 -6.15
N LEU A 154 4.48 3.51 -5.59
CA LEU A 154 4.76 4.73 -6.35
C LEU A 154 5.85 4.52 -7.41
N LEU A 155 6.87 3.73 -7.11
CA LEU A 155 7.89 3.38 -8.09
C LEU A 155 7.31 2.45 -9.17
N GLY A 156 6.40 1.55 -8.80
CA GLY A 156 5.64 0.73 -9.75
C GLY A 156 4.82 1.58 -10.70
N VAL A 157 4.05 2.55 -10.21
CA VAL A 157 3.30 3.51 -11.04
C VAL A 157 4.22 4.29 -11.98
N ALA A 158 5.33 4.82 -11.46
CA ALA A 158 6.29 5.58 -12.27
C ALA A 158 6.94 4.71 -13.36
N ALA A 159 7.37 3.49 -13.03
CA ALA A 159 8.00 2.56 -13.97
C ALA A 159 7.01 1.87 -14.91
N GLY A 160 5.72 1.86 -14.57
CA GLY A 160 4.66 1.27 -15.39
C GLY A 160 4.34 2.07 -16.65
N TYR A 161 4.67 3.36 -16.69
CA TYR A 161 4.60 4.18 -17.90
C TYR A 161 5.72 3.76 -18.86
N ARG A 162 5.41 3.54 -20.14
CA ARG A 162 6.35 2.94 -21.10
C ARG A 162 7.41 3.92 -21.62
N ASP A 163 7.02 5.16 -21.79
CA ASP A 163 7.80 6.17 -22.52
C ASP A 163 8.55 7.12 -21.56
N LEU A 164 9.25 6.57 -20.55
CA LEU A 164 10.13 7.39 -19.71
C LEU A 164 11.53 7.53 -20.32
N SER A 165 11.98 8.78 -20.42
CA SER A 165 13.40 9.07 -20.58
C SER A 165 14.21 8.62 -19.35
N ILE A 166 15.50 8.34 -19.53
CA ILE A 166 16.40 7.95 -18.43
C ILE A 166 16.43 9.03 -17.33
N ARG A 167 16.39 10.31 -17.73
CA ARG A 167 16.35 11.45 -16.79
C ARG A 167 15.10 11.39 -15.90
N GLN A 168 13.93 11.15 -16.48
CA GLN A 168 12.69 11.02 -15.73
C GLN A 168 12.70 9.80 -14.80
N ARG A 169 13.28 8.66 -15.23
CA ARG A 169 13.43 7.48 -14.37
C ARG A 169 14.26 7.77 -13.12
N VAL A 170 15.41 8.42 -13.32
CA VAL A 170 16.30 8.79 -12.20
C VAL A 170 15.63 9.80 -11.28
N TYR A 171 14.98 10.83 -11.82
CA TYR A 171 14.27 11.81 -10.99
C TYR A 171 13.07 11.21 -10.25
N ALA A 172 12.31 10.32 -10.87
CA ALA A 172 11.23 9.61 -10.20
C ALA A 172 11.76 8.72 -9.07
N PHE A 173 12.85 7.99 -9.30
CA PHE A 173 13.50 7.17 -8.27
C PHE A 173 14.00 8.02 -7.09
N LEU A 174 14.75 9.10 -7.38
CA LEU A 174 15.28 10.01 -6.36
C LEU A 174 14.19 10.79 -5.63
N LEU A 175 13.04 11.03 -6.26
CA LEU A 175 11.89 11.63 -5.59
C LEU A 175 11.18 10.63 -4.68
N VAL A 176 10.96 9.40 -5.13
CA VAL A 176 10.13 8.41 -4.42
C VAL A 176 10.90 7.73 -3.30
N VAL A 177 12.03 7.10 -3.61
CA VAL A 177 12.68 6.15 -2.69
C VAL A 177 13.24 6.85 -1.44
N PRO A 178 14.19 7.81 -1.56
CA PRO A 178 14.78 8.42 -0.37
C PRO A 178 13.78 9.28 0.39
N THR A 179 12.88 9.99 -0.30
CA THR A 179 11.88 10.84 0.36
C THR A 179 10.93 10.02 1.20
N ILE A 180 10.33 8.96 0.65
CA ILE A 180 9.40 8.11 1.42
C ILE A 180 10.14 7.42 2.56
N TYR A 181 11.36 6.92 2.32
CA TYR A 181 12.13 6.26 3.36
C TYR A 181 12.42 7.19 4.54
N ILE A 182 12.94 8.40 4.29
CA ILE A 182 13.24 9.39 5.33
C ILE A 182 11.98 9.83 6.06
N LEU A 183 10.91 10.16 5.33
CA LEU A 183 9.65 10.59 5.94
C LEU A 183 9.02 9.46 6.76
N ASN A 184 9.16 8.21 6.33
CA ASN A 184 8.71 7.06 7.09
C ASN A 184 9.52 6.89 8.40
N LEU A 185 10.84 7.10 8.37
CA LEU A 185 11.65 7.07 9.60
C LEU A 185 11.18 8.14 10.60
N LEU A 186 10.96 9.36 10.11
CA LEU A 186 10.43 10.46 10.94
C LEU A 186 9.03 10.11 11.49
N ARG A 187 8.17 9.52 10.66
CA ARG A 187 6.83 9.09 11.05
C ARG A 187 6.86 8.06 12.18
N VAL A 188 7.66 7.01 12.04
CA VAL A 188 7.77 5.96 13.06
C VAL A 188 8.39 6.50 14.35
N ALA A 189 9.47 7.28 14.26
CA ALA A 189 10.08 7.90 15.43
C ALA A 189 9.09 8.84 16.16
N GLY A 190 8.36 9.67 15.41
CA GLY A 190 7.34 10.56 15.95
C GLY A 190 6.21 9.81 16.66
N VAL A 191 5.73 8.70 16.07
CA VAL A 191 4.74 7.82 16.71
C VAL A 191 5.27 7.23 18.01
N ILE A 192 6.52 6.74 18.04
CA ILE A 192 7.13 6.18 19.26
C ILE A 192 7.24 7.23 20.36
N ILE A 193 7.64 8.48 20.03
CA ILE A 193 7.70 9.57 21.00
C ILE A 193 6.29 9.89 21.53
N ALA A 194 5.33 10.11 20.65
CA ALA A 194 3.96 10.46 21.04
C ALA A 194 3.28 9.35 21.86
N TRP A 195 3.58 8.09 21.53
CA TRP A 195 3.14 6.93 22.28
C TRP A 195 3.79 6.87 23.67
N SER A 196 5.11 6.88 23.74
CA SER A 196 5.85 6.70 25.01
C SER A 196 5.80 7.91 25.96
N GLU A 197 5.42 9.10 25.46
CA GLU A 197 5.17 10.30 26.27
C GLU A 197 3.67 10.58 26.46
N GLN A 198 2.80 9.72 25.94
CA GLN A 198 1.36 9.82 26.12
C GLN A 198 0.79 11.18 25.69
N TRP A 199 1.26 11.72 24.55
CA TRP A 199 0.88 13.04 24.04
C TRP A 199 -0.63 13.23 23.92
N PHE A 200 -1.37 12.16 23.61
CA PHE A 200 -2.82 12.20 23.37
C PHE A 200 -3.65 11.60 24.49
N ALA A 201 -3.09 11.43 25.70
CA ALA A 201 -3.85 10.91 26.86
C ALA A 201 -5.07 11.76 27.25
N PHE A 202 -5.14 13.02 26.80
CA PHE A 202 -6.27 13.90 27.00
C PHE A 202 -7.46 13.62 26.06
N ILE A 203 -7.26 12.83 25.00
CA ILE A 203 -8.31 12.49 24.04
C ILE A 203 -8.92 11.15 24.46
N PRO A 204 -10.27 11.00 24.43
CA PRO A 204 -10.91 9.71 24.72
C PRO A 204 -10.34 8.59 23.86
N ASP A 205 -10.13 7.42 24.45
CA ASP A 205 -9.66 6.23 23.74
C ASP A 205 -10.84 5.60 22.98
N PRO A 206 -10.85 5.65 21.64
CA PRO A 206 -11.93 5.07 20.84
C PRO A 206 -11.86 3.54 20.78
N THR A 207 -10.74 2.94 21.16
CA THR A 207 -10.56 1.48 21.13
C THR A 207 -11.18 0.80 22.35
N GLY A 208 -11.26 1.52 23.48
CA GLY A 208 -11.83 1.01 24.74
C GLY A 208 -11.13 -0.24 25.29
N THR A 209 -9.98 -0.64 24.72
CA THR A 209 -9.26 -1.85 25.11
C THR A 209 -8.14 -1.51 26.10
N THR A 210 -7.97 -2.37 27.10
CA THR A 210 -6.81 -2.35 28.02
C THR A 210 -5.83 -3.48 27.71
N GLU A 211 -6.07 -4.27 26.65
CA GLU A 211 -5.27 -5.44 26.27
C GLU A 211 -3.80 -5.11 26.03
N PHE A 212 -3.54 -3.93 25.46
CA PHE A 212 -2.20 -3.45 25.12
C PHE A 212 -1.60 -2.50 26.18
N GLY A 213 -2.20 -2.46 27.37
CA GLY A 213 -1.74 -1.64 28.50
C GLY A 213 -2.48 -0.30 28.65
N ALA A 214 -2.32 0.30 29.83
CA ALA A 214 -2.91 1.61 30.12
C ALA A 214 -2.30 2.69 29.21
N GLY A 215 -3.17 3.46 28.55
CA GLY A 215 -2.77 4.57 27.68
C GLY A 215 -2.83 4.28 26.18
N TYR A 216 -3.16 3.06 25.74
CA TYR A 216 -3.18 2.63 24.32
C TYR A 216 -3.88 3.61 23.35
N GLY A 217 -4.88 4.36 23.81
CA GLY A 217 -5.45 5.49 23.07
C GLY A 217 -4.41 6.44 22.48
N SER A 218 -3.30 6.74 23.16
CA SER A 218 -2.23 7.61 22.61
C SER A 218 -1.53 6.98 21.40
N PHE A 219 -1.33 5.65 21.40
CA PHE A 219 -0.83 4.94 20.22
C PHE A 219 -1.82 5.03 19.08
N PHE A 220 -3.11 4.76 19.34
CA PHE A 220 -4.16 4.83 18.33
C PHE A 220 -4.22 6.21 17.65
N TRP A 221 -4.28 7.28 18.45
CA TRP A 221 -4.32 8.64 17.91
C TRP A 221 -3.05 8.99 17.14
N ALA A 222 -1.87 8.64 17.68
CA ALA A 222 -0.60 8.90 17.00
C ALA A 222 -0.48 8.14 15.67
N HIS A 223 -0.69 6.82 15.69
CA HIS A 223 -0.42 5.92 14.57
C HIS A 223 -1.57 5.88 13.55
N ASN A 224 -2.79 5.62 14.01
CA ASN A 224 -3.93 5.29 13.14
C ASN A 224 -4.66 6.54 12.64
N VAL A 225 -4.47 7.69 13.29
CA VAL A 225 -5.13 8.94 12.91
C VAL A 225 -4.11 9.96 12.40
N PHE A 226 -3.28 10.54 13.28
CA PHE A 226 -2.44 11.67 12.90
C PHE A 226 -1.35 11.28 11.90
N ALA A 227 -0.59 10.22 12.18
CA ALA A 227 0.46 9.77 11.28
C ALA A 227 -0.08 9.26 9.95
N GLU A 228 -1.24 8.60 9.96
CA GLU A 228 -1.88 8.09 8.73
C GLU A 228 -2.37 9.24 7.83
N VAL A 229 -3.08 10.22 8.41
CA VAL A 229 -3.54 11.42 7.68
C VAL A 229 -2.37 12.21 7.11
N LEU A 230 -1.30 12.40 7.90
CA LEU A 230 -0.09 13.07 7.43
C LEU A 230 0.58 12.29 6.29
N SER A 231 0.69 10.96 6.43
CA SER A 231 1.29 10.09 5.41
C SER A 231 0.49 10.13 4.10
N LEU A 232 -0.84 10.14 4.18
CA LEU A 232 -1.71 10.32 3.02
C LEU A 232 -1.46 11.66 2.32
N GLY A 233 -1.37 12.75 3.08
CA GLY A 233 -1.05 14.08 2.53
C GLY A 233 0.30 14.12 1.83
N VAL A 234 1.32 13.50 2.43
CA VAL A 234 2.66 13.35 1.84
C VAL A 234 2.62 12.54 0.54
N LEU A 235 1.91 11.40 0.52
CA LEU A 235 1.78 10.57 -0.68
C LEU A 235 1.10 11.31 -1.83
N ILE A 236 0.07 12.11 -1.53
CA ILE A 236 -0.56 13.00 -2.52
C ILE A 236 0.45 14.02 -3.04
N ALA A 237 1.22 14.67 -2.16
CA ALA A 237 2.23 15.65 -2.56
C ALA A 237 3.32 15.03 -3.47
N ILE A 238 3.81 13.83 -3.14
CA ILE A 238 4.78 13.09 -3.95
C ILE A 238 4.18 12.72 -5.30
N THR A 239 2.91 12.28 -5.33
CA THR A 239 2.20 11.96 -6.58
C THR A 239 2.07 13.19 -7.47
N LEU A 240 1.71 14.35 -6.92
CA LEU A 240 1.64 15.61 -7.67
C LEU A 240 3.02 16.07 -8.17
N ALA A 241 4.09 15.81 -7.40
CA ALA A 241 5.45 16.05 -7.84
C ALA A 241 5.86 15.10 -8.99
N LEU A 242 5.47 13.83 -8.93
CA LEU A 242 5.67 12.87 -10.02
C LEU A 242 4.97 13.31 -11.31
N PHE A 243 3.77 13.86 -11.23
CA PHE A 243 3.06 14.41 -12.40
C PHE A 243 3.82 15.57 -13.06
N ARG A 244 4.62 16.34 -12.31
CA ARG A 244 5.49 17.37 -12.91
C ARG A 244 6.69 16.79 -13.63
N ILE A 245 7.22 15.66 -13.16
CA ILE A 245 8.37 14.97 -13.79
C ILE A 245 7.91 14.16 -15.01
N ILE A 246 6.76 13.51 -14.90
CA ILE A 246 6.18 12.63 -15.92
C ILE A 246 4.73 13.08 -16.18
N PRO A 247 4.51 14.09 -17.05
CA PRO A 247 3.18 14.63 -17.32
C PRO A 247 2.16 13.57 -17.76
N GLY A 248 2.60 12.57 -18.54
CA GLY A 248 1.73 11.48 -19.00
C GLY A 248 1.17 10.58 -17.88
N LEU A 249 1.72 10.63 -16.65
CA LEU A 249 1.09 9.95 -15.52
C LEU A 249 -0.23 10.61 -15.10
N ALA A 250 -0.34 11.93 -15.23
CA ALA A 250 -1.57 12.65 -14.89
C ALA A 250 -2.71 12.28 -15.85
N ASP A 251 -2.40 12.19 -17.14
CA ASP A 251 -3.36 11.76 -18.17
C ASP A 251 -3.77 10.30 -17.94
N PHE A 252 -2.80 9.42 -17.68
CA PHE A 252 -3.05 8.02 -17.32
C PHE A 252 -3.98 7.90 -16.11
N THR A 253 -3.73 8.62 -15.02
CA THR A 253 -4.60 8.59 -13.83
C THR A 253 -6.01 9.09 -14.15
N ARG A 254 -6.14 10.17 -14.93
CA ARG A 254 -7.45 10.71 -15.33
C ARG A 254 -8.24 9.72 -16.18
N GLU A 255 -7.60 9.12 -17.18
CA GLU A 255 -8.21 8.11 -18.05
C GLU A 255 -8.63 6.87 -17.26
N LEU A 256 -7.79 6.40 -16.33
CA LEU A 256 -8.10 5.28 -15.46
C LEU A 256 -9.34 5.54 -14.60
N VAL A 257 -9.40 6.70 -13.95
CA VAL A 257 -10.55 7.09 -13.12
C VAL A 257 -11.82 7.19 -13.96
N ASN A 258 -11.73 7.85 -15.12
CA ASN A 258 -12.87 7.99 -16.02
C ASN A 258 -13.39 6.62 -16.50
N LEU A 259 -12.49 5.69 -16.83
CA LEU A 259 -12.83 4.33 -17.25
C LEU A 259 -13.63 3.60 -16.16
N TYR A 260 -13.13 3.54 -14.92
CA TYR A 260 -13.85 2.84 -13.85
C TYR A 260 -15.15 3.56 -13.48
N LEU A 261 -15.20 4.89 -13.49
CA LEU A 261 -16.42 5.65 -13.19
C LEU A 261 -17.50 5.44 -14.26
N ASN A 262 -17.13 5.46 -15.53
CA ASN A 262 -18.08 5.27 -16.63
C ASN A 262 -18.67 3.86 -16.59
N GLU A 263 -17.84 2.87 -16.32
CA GLU A 263 -18.28 1.48 -16.21
C GLU A 263 -19.12 1.21 -14.96
N ALA A 264 -18.76 1.80 -13.81
CA ALA A 264 -19.58 1.75 -12.61
C ALA A 264 -20.96 2.40 -12.86
N ARG A 265 -21.01 3.54 -13.55
CA ARG A 265 -22.28 4.20 -13.92
C ARG A 265 -23.11 3.36 -14.89
N ALA A 266 -22.47 2.68 -15.86
CA ALA A 266 -23.17 1.80 -16.79
C ALA A 266 -23.82 0.61 -16.07
N LEU A 267 -23.12 0.00 -15.11
CA LEU A 267 -23.67 -1.09 -14.28
C LEU A 267 -24.87 -0.63 -13.44
N ILE A 268 -24.80 0.58 -12.87
CA ILE A 268 -25.91 1.17 -12.09
C ILE A 268 -27.12 1.44 -13.01
N ARG A 269 -26.90 1.99 -14.20
CA ARG A 269 -27.98 2.27 -15.18
C ARG A 269 -28.65 0.99 -15.66
N TYR A 270 -27.88 -0.03 -16.02
CA TYR A 270 -28.40 -1.31 -16.48
C TYR A 270 -29.18 -2.06 -15.38
N GLY A 271 -28.71 -2.01 -14.12
CA GLY A 271 -29.44 -2.56 -12.98
C GLY A 271 -30.71 -1.77 -12.61
N GLY A 272 -30.77 -0.48 -12.97
CA GLY A 272 -31.97 0.36 -12.82
C GLY A 272 -33.04 0.05 -13.86
N GLU A 273 -32.66 -0.12 -15.13
CA GLU A 273 -33.59 -0.41 -16.22
C GLU A 273 -34.26 -1.79 -16.08
N GLN A 274 -33.57 -2.79 -15.54
CA GLN A 274 -34.17 -4.11 -15.25
C GLN A 274 -35.17 -4.11 -14.08
N ARG A 275 -35.09 -3.14 -13.15
CA ARG A 275 -36.08 -2.97 -12.07
C ARG A 275 -37.34 -2.22 -12.50
N SER A 276 -37.35 -1.63 -13.69
CA SER A 276 -38.48 -0.90 -14.28
C SER A 276 -39.15 -1.62 -15.46
N GLY A 277 -38.87 -2.93 -15.66
CA GLY A 277 -39.56 -3.78 -16.64
C GLY A 277 -40.92 -4.28 -16.11
N PRO A 278 -41.91 -4.50 -17.00
CA PRO A 278 -43.32 -4.13 -16.80
C PRO A 278 -44.07 -4.97 -15.76
N GLU A 279 -44.87 -4.28 -14.94
CA GLU A 279 -46.01 -4.84 -14.18
C GLU A 279 -47.05 -5.47 -15.12
#